data_AF-A0A6A8AQA4-F1
#
_entry.id   AF-A0A6A8AQA4-F1
#
_cell.length_a   1.000
_cell.length_b   1.000
_cell.length_c   1.000
_cell.angle_alpha   90.00
_cell.angle_beta   90.00
_cell.angle_gamma   90.00
#
_symmetry.space_group_name_H-M   'P 1'
#
loop_
_entity.id
_entity.type
_entity.pdbx_description
1 polymer ?
#
loop_
_entity_poly.entity_id
_entity_poly.type
_entity_poly.pdbx_seq_one_letter_code
_entity_poly.pdbx_strand_id
1 'polypeptide(L)'
;MMDKGPEWRAFTQEEKASRSRVGVPTSYSVHDKGLSTAIGRVDRDAFGRKLPLSTRLQMWRLRKWQIRSRVHSSVDRNLAQAMAELDRLSDKSYIPGPVKEKAAIIYRKALDKGL
;
A
#
# COMPACT_ATOMS: atom_id res chain seq x y z
N MET A 1 8.20 19.84 -16.77
CA MET A 1 7.80 18.56 -16.16
C MET A 1 8.75 18.31 -15.00
N MET A 2 8.30 18.45 -13.75
CA MET A 2 9.17 18.25 -12.58
C MET A 2 9.38 16.76 -12.33
N ASP A 3 10.64 16.37 -12.15
CA ASP A 3 11.00 15.03 -11.72
C ASP A 3 10.52 14.82 -10.28
N LYS A 4 9.65 13.82 -10.08
CA LYS A 4 9.14 13.42 -8.75
C LYS A 4 9.89 12.21 -8.19
N GLY A 5 11.00 11.84 -8.85
CA GLY A 5 11.88 10.77 -8.40
C GLY A 5 12.59 11.13 -7.10
N PRO A 6 13.14 10.13 -6.40
CA PRO A 6 13.96 10.38 -5.21
C PRO A 6 15.17 11.24 -5.56
N GLU A 7 15.53 12.20 -4.69
CA GLU A 7 16.74 13.02 -4.92
C GLU A 7 18.04 12.19 -4.91
N TRP A 8 18.00 11.00 -4.31
CA TRP A 8 19.11 10.06 -4.25
C TRP A 8 19.09 9.06 -5.42
N ARG A 9 20.26 8.77 -5.99
CA ARG A 9 20.43 7.74 -7.03
C ARG A 9 20.78 6.40 -6.36
N ALA A 10 20.12 5.33 -6.81
CA ALA A 10 20.50 3.96 -6.49
C ALA A 10 20.47 3.15 -7.78
N PHE A 11 21.56 2.42 -8.04
CA PHE A 11 21.70 1.62 -9.25
C PHE A 11 21.41 0.14 -9.01
N THR A 12 21.46 -0.30 -7.74
CA THR A 12 21.12 -1.65 -7.30
C THR A 12 19.93 -1.64 -6.35
N GLN A 13 19.30 -2.81 -6.18
CA GLN A 13 18.14 -2.97 -5.32
C GLN A 13 18.51 -2.81 -3.83
N GLU A 14 19.71 -3.26 -3.44
CA GLU A 14 20.28 -3.09 -2.10
C GLU A 14 20.62 -1.63 -1.79
N GLU A 15 21.20 -0.89 -2.74
CA GLU A 15 21.41 0.55 -2.58
C GLU A 15 20.08 1.29 -2.44
N LYS A 16 19.06 0.88 -3.21
CA LYS A 16 17.72 1.48 -3.14
C LYS A 16 17.10 1.22 -1.77
N ALA A 17 17.18 0.00 -1.25
CA ALA A 17 16.63 -0.36 0.05
C ALA A 17 17.33 0.37 1.21
N SER A 18 18.65 0.55 1.14
CA SER A 18 19.44 1.23 2.19
C SER A 18 19.32 2.75 2.15
N ARG A 19 19.21 3.36 0.96
CA ARG A 19 19.09 4.82 0.79
C ARG A 19 17.66 5.32 0.88
N SER A 20 16.66 4.47 0.65
CA SER A 20 15.25 4.84 0.76
C SER A 20 14.86 5.13 2.21
N ARG A 21 14.85 6.42 2.56
CA ARG A 21 14.28 6.93 3.82
C ARG A 21 12.78 7.19 3.74
N VAL A 22 12.21 7.08 2.54
CA VAL A 22 10.79 7.28 2.26
C VAL A 22 10.12 5.95 1.97
N GLY A 23 8.81 5.90 2.20
CA GLY A 23 7.98 4.74 1.91
C GLY A 23 7.87 4.44 0.41
N VAL A 24 7.04 3.45 0.08
CA VAL A 24 6.72 3.07 -1.29
C VAL A 24 6.09 4.28 -2.02
N PRO A 25 6.42 4.53 -3.31
CA PRO A 25 5.76 5.58 -4.08
C PRO A 25 4.25 5.35 -4.15
N THR A 26 3.48 6.43 -4.18
CA THR A 26 2.02 6.34 -4.28
C THR A 26 1.60 5.78 -5.64
N SER A 27 0.63 4.88 -5.66
CA SER A 27 0.05 4.31 -6.90
C SER A 27 -1.47 4.31 -6.85
N TYR A 28 -2.10 4.83 -7.89
CA TYR A 28 -3.55 4.88 -8.06
C TYR A 28 -4.20 3.50 -8.14
N SER A 29 -3.46 2.48 -8.60
CA SER A 29 -3.90 1.08 -8.61
C SER A 29 -4.08 0.48 -7.21
N VAL A 30 -3.63 1.16 -6.15
CA VAL A 30 -3.94 0.79 -4.77
C VAL A 30 -5.09 1.66 -4.28
N HIS A 31 -6.09 1.05 -3.62
CA HIS A 31 -7.32 1.71 -3.15
C HIS A 31 -7.09 3.01 -2.34
N ASP A 32 -6.10 3.02 -1.47
CA ASP A 32 -5.68 4.13 -0.61
C ASP A 32 -4.41 4.83 -1.11
N LYS A 33 -4.03 4.55 -2.36
CA LYS A 33 -2.82 5.04 -3.01
C LYS A 33 -1.50 4.60 -2.36
N GLY A 34 -1.53 3.56 -1.52
CA GLY A 34 -0.34 3.05 -0.82
C GLY A 34 -0.01 3.79 0.48
N LEU A 35 -0.98 4.53 1.05
CA LEU A 35 -0.79 5.27 2.30
C LEU A 35 -0.96 4.41 3.56
N SER A 36 -1.57 3.22 3.44
CA SER A 36 -1.73 2.31 4.57
C SER A 36 -0.40 1.74 5.04
N THR A 37 -0.25 1.72 6.35
CA THR A 37 0.81 0.99 7.03
C THR A 37 0.29 -0.37 7.52
N ALA A 38 1.22 -1.26 7.87
CA ALA A 38 0.91 -2.52 8.52
C ALA A 38 1.82 -2.71 9.74
N ILE A 39 1.24 -2.98 10.91
CA ILE A 39 2.02 -3.40 12.08
C ILE A 39 2.47 -4.85 11.84
N GLY A 40 3.79 -5.05 11.78
CA GLY A 40 4.41 -6.36 11.55
C GLY A 40 4.08 -7.39 12.64
N ARG A 41 4.25 -8.68 12.31
CA ARG A 41 4.08 -9.79 13.25
C ARG A 41 5.35 -10.12 14.05
N VAL A 42 6.33 -9.22 14.04
CA VAL A 42 7.62 -9.46 14.68
C VAL A 42 7.48 -9.22 16.19
N ASP A 43 7.61 -10.27 16.98
CA ASP A 43 7.55 -10.21 18.44
C ASP A 43 8.89 -9.73 19.06
N ARG A 44 9.54 -8.77 18.40
CA ARG A 44 10.81 -8.18 18.84
C ARG A 44 10.77 -6.66 18.73
N ASP A 45 11.53 -6.00 19.60
CA ASP A 45 11.72 -4.54 19.53
C ASP A 45 12.72 -4.16 18.42
N ALA A 46 12.94 -2.85 18.24
CA ALA A 46 13.87 -2.31 17.26
C ALA A 46 15.34 -2.72 17.50
N PHE A 47 15.67 -3.14 18.72
CA PHE A 47 17.00 -3.65 19.10
C PHE A 47 17.10 -5.18 19.02
N GLY A 48 16.05 -5.86 18.54
CA GLY A 48 16.01 -7.31 18.36
C GLY A 48 15.70 -8.11 19.64
N ARG A 49 15.35 -7.46 20.75
CA ARG A 49 14.98 -8.11 22.02
C ARG A 49 13.56 -8.66 21.95
N LYS A 50 13.30 -9.81 22.56
CA LYS A 50 11.96 -10.41 22.59
C LYS A 50 11.00 -9.57 23.42
N LEU A 51 9.81 -9.32 22.88
CA LEU A 51 8.76 -8.58 23.59
C LEU A 51 8.17 -9.44 24.74
N PRO A 52 7.90 -8.85 25.91
CA PRO A 52 7.19 -9.54 26.99
C PRO A 52 5.76 -9.86 26.56
N LEU A 53 5.15 -10.87 27.21
CA LEU A 53 3.82 -11.37 26.84
C LEU A 53 2.74 -10.28 26.86
N SER A 54 2.75 -9.40 27.85
CA SER A 54 1.81 -8.28 27.97
C SER A 54 1.84 -7.37 26.74
N THR A 55 3.05 -6.98 26.29
CA THR A 55 3.24 -6.15 25.10
C THR A 55 2.82 -6.86 23.82
N ARG A 56 3.10 -8.18 23.70
CA ARG A 56 2.64 -8.96 22.53
C ARG A 56 1.13 -8.97 22.40
N LEU A 57 0.41 -9.13 23.53
CA LEU A 57 -1.05 -9.06 23.56
C LEU A 57 -1.57 -7.67 23.19
N GLN A 58 -0.92 -6.60 23.66
CA GLN A 58 -1.25 -5.23 23.27
C GLN A 58 -1.04 -5.01 21.76
N MET A 59 0.11 -5.43 21.21
CA MET A 59 0.41 -5.34 19.78
C MET A 59 -0.58 -6.14 18.93
N TRP A 60 -1.07 -7.27 19.43
CA TRP A 60 -2.12 -8.04 18.76
C TRP A 60 -3.44 -7.27 18.70
N ARG A 61 -3.83 -6.61 19.79
CA ARG A 61 -5.02 -5.74 19.81
C ARG A 61 -4.86 -4.57 18.83
N LEU A 62 -3.71 -3.90 18.83
CA LEU A 62 -3.42 -2.80 17.91
C LEU A 62 -3.50 -3.23 16.45
N ARG A 63 -2.91 -4.38 16.09
CA ARG A 63 -3.02 -4.96 14.74
C ARG A 63 -4.48 -5.19 14.33
N LYS A 64 -5.27 -5.77 15.23
CA LYS A 64 -6.70 -6.01 14.96
C LYS A 64 -7.44 -4.70 14.69
N TRP A 65 -7.19 -3.68 15.50
CA TRP A 65 -7.81 -2.37 15.34
C TRP A 65 -7.38 -1.65 14.06
N GLN A 66 -6.08 -1.69 13.71
CA GLN A 66 -5.55 -1.12 12.48
C GLN A 66 -6.18 -1.75 11.23
N ILE A 67 -6.31 -3.08 11.20
CA ILE A 67 -6.94 -3.78 10.07
C ILE A 67 -8.41 -3.34 9.93
N ARG A 68 -9.13 -3.23 11.04
CA ARG A 68 -10.55 -2.82 11.04
C ARG A 68 -10.77 -1.37 10.64
N SER A 69 -9.85 -0.47 10.99
CA SER A 69 -9.99 0.96 10.64
C SER A 69 -9.67 1.26 9.17
N ARG A 70 -9.00 0.34 8.46
CA ARG A 70 -8.45 0.61 7.12
C ARG A 70 -9.51 0.86 6.05
N VAL A 71 -10.66 0.19 6.12
CA VAL A 71 -11.69 0.28 5.07
C VAL A 71 -13.04 0.58 5.72
N HIS A 72 -13.28 1.86 6.01
CA HIS A 72 -14.44 2.30 6.80
C HIS A 72 -15.57 2.87 5.93
N SER A 73 -15.27 3.46 4.77
CA SER A 73 -16.28 4.02 3.88
C SER A 73 -16.78 3.02 2.82
N SER A 74 -17.98 3.24 2.27
CA SER A 74 -18.49 2.48 1.13
C SER A 74 -17.63 2.68 -0.12
N VAL A 75 -17.14 3.90 -0.32
CA VAL A 75 -16.23 4.28 -1.40
C VAL A 75 -14.92 3.52 -1.31
N ASP A 76 -14.30 3.43 -0.13
CA ASP A 76 -13.04 2.69 0.05
C ASP A 76 -13.22 1.19 -0.20
N ARG A 77 -14.35 0.62 0.23
CA ARG A 77 -14.68 -0.79 -0.03
C ARG A 77 -14.85 -1.06 -1.52
N ASN A 78 -15.57 -0.17 -2.21
CA ASN A 78 -15.75 -0.23 -3.65
C ASN A 78 -14.38 -0.15 -4.37
N LEU A 79 -13.55 0.83 -4.01
CA LEU A 79 -12.22 0.98 -4.59
C LEU A 79 -11.33 -0.22 -4.32
N ALA A 80 -11.35 -0.79 -3.10
CA ALA A 80 -10.60 -1.99 -2.77
C ALA A 80 -10.97 -3.17 -3.66
N GLN A 81 -12.28 -3.38 -3.88
CA GLN A 81 -12.77 -4.43 -4.76
C GLN A 81 -12.40 -4.17 -6.23
N ALA A 82 -12.63 -2.95 -6.73
CA ALA A 82 -12.34 -2.60 -8.12
C ALA A 82 -10.85 -2.71 -8.45
N MET A 83 -9.98 -2.27 -7.53
CA MET A 83 -8.53 -2.38 -7.72
C MET A 83 -8.07 -3.85 -7.72
N ALA A 84 -8.65 -4.70 -6.87
CA ALA A 84 -8.35 -6.13 -6.87
C ALA A 84 -8.79 -6.82 -8.18
N GLU A 85 -9.94 -6.43 -8.75
CA GLU A 85 -10.39 -6.94 -10.04
C GLU A 85 -9.51 -6.44 -11.20
N LEU A 86 -9.09 -5.16 -11.18
CA LEU A 86 -8.13 -4.64 -12.16
C LEU A 86 -6.80 -5.40 -12.11
N ASP A 87 -6.32 -5.74 -10.92
CA ASP A 87 -5.11 -6.54 -10.74
C ASP A 87 -5.28 -7.93 -11.36
N ARG A 88 -6.36 -8.63 -11.00
CA ARG A 88 -6.71 -9.96 -11.54
C ARG A 88 -6.80 -9.97 -13.07
N LEU A 89 -7.46 -8.98 -13.67
CA LEU A 89 -7.62 -8.88 -15.12
C LEU A 89 -6.32 -8.53 -15.83
N SER A 90 -5.53 -7.64 -15.23
CA SER A 90 -4.22 -7.24 -15.76
C SER A 90 -3.27 -8.43 -15.78
N ASP A 91 -3.23 -9.21 -14.70
CA ASP A 91 -2.39 -10.40 -14.58
C ASP A 91 -2.79 -11.46 -15.61
N LYS A 92 -4.10 -11.73 -15.75
CA LYS A 92 -4.61 -12.71 -16.72
C LYS A 92 -4.31 -12.30 -18.17
N SER A 93 -4.32 -11.00 -18.45
CA SER A 93 -4.15 -10.45 -19.80
C SER A 93 -2.72 -9.99 -20.10
N TYR A 94 -1.77 -10.24 -19.18
CA TYR A 94 -0.38 -9.80 -19.28
C TYR A 94 -0.22 -8.30 -19.59
N ILE A 95 -1.08 -7.48 -18.99
CA ILE A 95 -1.12 -6.03 -19.24
C ILE A 95 -0.01 -5.34 -18.45
N PRO A 96 0.76 -4.42 -19.07
CA PRO A 96 1.78 -3.65 -18.36
C PRO A 96 1.21 -2.75 -17.25
N GLY A 97 1.98 -2.57 -16.17
CA GLY A 97 1.63 -1.72 -15.02
C GLY A 97 1.13 -0.30 -15.35
N PRO A 98 1.72 0.44 -16.32
CA PRO A 98 1.22 1.76 -16.70
C PRO A 98 -0.23 1.79 -17.20
N VAL A 99 -0.68 0.71 -17.86
CA VAL A 99 -2.06 0.59 -18.35
C VAL A 99 -3.01 0.33 -17.18
N LYS A 100 -2.63 -0.54 -16.24
CA LYS A 100 -3.36 -0.78 -14.99
C LYS A 100 -3.53 0.52 -14.19
N GLU A 101 -2.47 1.31 -14.07
CA GLU A 101 -2.49 2.60 -13.38
C GLU A 101 -3.46 3.59 -14.07
N LYS A 102 -3.46 3.64 -15.40
CA LYS A 102 -4.39 4.49 -16.17
C LYS A 102 -5.84 4.04 -16.00
N ALA A 103 -6.10 2.73 -16.00
CA ALA A 103 -7.44 2.18 -15.74
C ALA A 103 -7.94 2.56 -14.33
N ALA A 104 -7.07 2.48 -13.31
CA ALA A 104 -7.39 2.90 -11.95
C ALA A 104 -7.76 4.39 -11.87
N ILE A 105 -7.08 5.27 -12.62
CA ILE A 105 -7.42 6.69 -12.70
C ILE A 105 -8.80 6.89 -13.34
N ILE A 106 -9.10 6.17 -14.43
CA ILE A 106 -10.40 6.26 -15.10
C ILE A 106 -11.52 5.82 -14.15
N TYR A 107 -11.33 4.72 -13.42
CA TYR A 107 -12.30 4.22 -12.46
C TYR A 107 -12.60 5.25 -11.37
N ARG A 108 -11.56 5.85 -10.76
CA ARG A 108 -11.73 6.91 -9.75
C ARG A 108 -12.49 8.12 -10.30
N LYS A 109 -12.19 8.55 -11.52
CA LYS A 109 -12.93 9.65 -12.19
C LYS A 109 -14.39 9.32 -12.44
N ALA A 110 -14.73 8.06 -12.71
CA ALA A 110 -16.12 7.63 -12.86
C ALA A 110 -16.84 7.67 -11.50
N LEU A 111 -16.19 7.13 -10.46
CA LEU A 111 -16.71 7.12 -9.10
C LEU A 111 -16.94 8.54 -8.55
N ASP A 112 -16.01 9.47 -8.81
CA ASP A 112 -16.15 10.89 -8.45
C ASP A 112 -17.33 11.57 -9.15
N LYS A 113 -17.74 11.06 -10.33
CA LYS A 113 -18.91 11.52 -11.07
C LYS A 113 -20.21 10.81 -10.65
N GLY A 114 -20.14 9.87 -9.70
CA GLY A 114 -21.28 9.07 -9.24
C GLY A 114 -21.76 8.01 -10.23
N LEU A 115 -20.89 7.58 -11.15
CA LEU A 115 -21.12 6.49 -12.10
C LEU A 115 -20.56 5.16 -11.58
#